data_AF-A0AAJ0U4Y4-F1
#
_entry.id   AF-A0AAJ0U4Y4-F1
#
_cell.length_a   1.000
_cell.length_b   1.000
_cell.length_c   1.000
_cell.angle_alpha   90.00
_cell.angle_beta   90.00
_cell.angle_gamma   90.00
#
_symmetry.space_group_name_H-M   'P 1'
#
loop_
_entity.id
_entity.type
_entity.pdbx_description
1 polymer ?
#
loop_
_entity_poly.entity_id
_entity_poly.type
_entity_poly.pdbx_seq_one_letter_code
_entity_poly.pdbx_strand_id
1 'polypeptide(L)' 'MTTTNHFGDWVEIIERGDCGFTYVRFYADAPKWVRNEAINRFGRGTVFLPPRQNRVAGRVAA' A
#
# COMPACT_ATOMS: atom_id res chain seq x y z
N MET A 1 -19.89 -2.57 13.57
CA MET A 1 -19.43 -1.83 12.38
C MET A 1 -18.43 -2.71 11.66
N THR A 2 -18.82 -3.32 10.53
CA THR A 2 -17.88 -4.09 9.69
C THR A 2 -16.98 -3.10 8.97
N THR A 3 -15.78 -2.87 9.51
CA THR A 3 -14.77 -2.03 8.88
C THR A 3 -14.31 -2.74 7.61
N THR A 4 -14.90 -2.38 6.47
CA THR A 4 -14.38 -2.78 5.16
C THR A 4 -13.01 -2.14 5.02
N ASN A 5 -11.94 -2.89 5.32
CA ASN A 5 -10.58 -2.40 5.14
C ASN A 5 -10.34 -2.22 3.63
N HIS A 6 -10.05 -1.01 3.19
CA HIS A 6 -9.82 -0.69 1.79
C HIS A 6 -8.33 -0.81 1.45
N PHE A 7 -8.01 -1.13 0.19
CA PHE A 7 -6.63 -1.21 -0.31
C PHE A 7 -5.79 0.02 0.07
N GLY A 8 -6.36 1.23 -0.09
CA GLY A 8 -5.66 2.49 0.18
C GLY A 8 -5.23 2.66 1.63
N ASP A 9 -5.92 2.01 2.57
CA ASP A 9 -5.58 2.13 3.98
C ASP A 9 -4.24 1.45 4.31
N TRP A 10 -3.82 0.49 3.48
CA TRP A 10 -2.61 -0.32 3.69
C TRP A 10 -1.39 0.20 2.93
N VAL A 11 -1.59 1.20 2.07
CA VAL A 11 -0.56 1.80 1.24
C VAL A 11 0.01 3.03 1.93
N GLU A 12 1.33 3.08 2.07
CA GLU A 12 2.04 4.27 2.54
C GLU A 12 2.39 5.19 1.36
N ILE A 13 2.88 4.63 0.26
CA ILE A 13 3.25 5.42 -0.92
C ILE A 13 2.99 4.66 -2.22
N ILE A 14 2.67 5.42 -3.27
CA ILE A 14 2.62 4.96 -4.66
C ILE A 14 3.38 5.97 -5.50
N GLU A 15 4.42 5.54 -6.20
CA GLU A 15 5.20 6.37 -7.11
C GLU A 15 5.26 5.71 -8.49
N ARG A 16 5.02 6.50 -9.55
CA ARG A 16 5.25 6.06 -10.93
C ARG A 16 6.66 6.46 -11.34
N GLY A 17 7.50 5.48 -11.63
CA GLY A 17 8.82 5.73 -12.18
C GLY A 17 8.79 5.94 -13.69
N ASP A 18 9.80 6.64 -14.19
CA ASP A 18 9.92 7.02 -15.61
C ASP A 18 10.04 5.82 -16.57
N CYS A 19 10.46 4.65 -16.06
CA CYS A 19 10.59 3.41 -16.84
C CYS A 19 9.32 2.53 -16.84
N GLY A 20 8.16 3.04 -16.44
CA GLY A 20 6.90 2.30 -16.43
C GLY A 20 6.71 1.35 -15.24
N PHE A 21 7.60 1.42 -14.25
CA PHE A 21 7.43 0.71 -12.97
C PHE A 21 6.55 1.53 -12.03
N THR A 22 5.76 0.81 -11.21
CA THR A 22 5.00 1.41 -10.11
C THR A 22 5.59 0.92 -8.80
N TYR A 23 6.18 1.84 -8.03
CA TYR A 23 6.71 1.55 -6.72
C TYR A 23 5.61 1.70 -5.68
N VAL A 24 5.40 0.66 -4.89
CA VAL A 24 4.38 0.64 -3.83
C VAL A 24 5.04 0.26 -2.52
N ARG A 25 4.85 1.08 -1.49
CA ARG A 25 5.19 0.70 -0.10
C ARG A 25 3.91 0.45 0.68
N PHE A 26 3.88 -0.68 1.39
CA PHE A 26 2.81 -1.00 2.33
C PHE A 26 3.28 -0.87 3.78
N TYR A 27 2.32 -0.77 4.69
CA TYR A 27 2.58 -1.00 6.11
C TYR A 27 2.91 -2.48 6.37
N ALA A 28 3.70 -2.74 7.42
CA ALA A 28 4.19 -4.09 7.75
C ALA A 28 3.06 -5.10 8.05
N ASP A 29 1.92 -4.62 8.53
CA ASP A 29 0.72 -5.39 8.84
C ASP A 29 -0.21 -5.59 7.63
N ALA A 30 0.18 -5.13 6.44
CA ALA A 30 -0.64 -5.26 5.24
C ALA A 30 -0.90 -6.73 4.88
N PRO A 31 -2.18 -7.16 4.84
CA PRO A 31 -2.54 -8.53 4.52
C PRO A 31 -2.24 -8.89 3.06
N LYS A 32 -2.06 -10.20 2.79
CA LYS A 32 -1.65 -10.71 1.46
C LYS A 32 -2.57 -10.25 0.32
N TRP A 33 -3.87 -10.10 0.57
CA TRP A 33 -4.83 -9.65 -0.45
C TRP A 33 -4.50 -8.26 -1.00
N VAL A 34 -3.91 -7.37 -0.19
CA VAL A 34 -3.51 -6.02 -0.59
C VAL A 34 -2.42 -6.09 -1.65
N ARG A 35 -1.45 -7.00 -1.49
CA ARG A 35 -0.39 -7.18 -2.51
C ARG A 35 -0.96 -7.66 -3.84
N ASN A 36 -1.86 -8.64 -3.78
CA ASN A 36 -2.53 -9.16 -4.97
C ASN A 36 -3.34 -8.06 -5.67
N GLU A 37 -4.02 -7.23 -4.89
CA GLU A 37 -4.78 -6.10 -5.42
C GLU A 37 -3.89 -5.02 -6.04
N ALA A 38 -2.72 -4.73 -5.49
CA ALA A 38 -1.75 -3.83 -6.14
C ALA A 38 -1.29 -4.37 -7.50
N ILE A 39 -0.97 -5.67 -7.60
CA ILE A 39 -0.59 -6.29 -8.87
C ILE A 39 -1.74 -6.22 -9.87
N ASN A 40 -2.98 -6.44 -9.42
CA ASN A 40 -4.16 -6.34 -10.29
C ASN A 40 -4.41 -4.90 -10.77
N ARG A 41 -4.14 -3.90 -9.93
CA ARG A 41 -4.35 -2.47 -10.24
C ARG A 41 -3.25 -1.87 -11.11
N PHE A 42 -1.98 -2.22 -10.86
CA PHE A 42 -0.82 -1.58 -11.49
C PHE A 42 -0.04 -2.50 -12.44
N GLY A 43 -0.37 -3.78 -12.49
CA GLY A 43 0.22 -4.77 -13.39
C GLY A 43 1.56 -5.32 -12.91
N ARG A 44 2.22 -6.08 -13.79
CA ARG A 44 3.47 -6.80 -13.51
C ARG A 44 4.68 -5.89 -13.24
N GLY A 45 4.59 -4.60 -13.57
CA GLY A 45 5.60 -3.58 -13.26
C GLY A 45 5.56 -3.05 -11.82
N THR A 46 4.78 -3.68 -10.94
CA THR A 46 4.69 -3.28 -9.52
C THR A 46 5.94 -3.74 -8.76
N VAL A 47 6.65 -2.79 -8.16
CA VAL A 47 7.80 -3.05 -7.29
C VAL A 47 7.42 -2.75 -5.86
N PHE A 48 7.59 -3.74 -4.97
CA PHE A 48 7.27 -3.58 -3.56
C PHE A 48 8.50 -3.09 -2.80
N LEU A 49 8.39 -1.87 -2.26
CA LEU A 49 9.41 -1.30 -1.38
C LEU A 49 9.35 -1.98 0.00
N PRO A 50 10.46 -1.96 0.78
CA PRO A 50 10.50 -2.48 2.14
C PRO A 50 9.36 -1.88 2.98
N PRO A 51 8.65 -2.71 3.77
CA PRO A 51 7.46 -2.26 4.50
C PRO A 51 7.82 -1.24 5.58
N ARG A 52 6.91 -0.31 5.85
CA ARG A 52 7.04 0.62 6.97
C ARG A 52 6.44 0.00 8.24
N GLN A 53 7.20 0.01 9.33
CA GLN A 53 6.83 -0.65 10.60
C GLN A 53 5.61 -0.03 11.29
N ASN A 54 5.34 1.26 11.07
CA ASN A 54 4.27 1.98 11.75
C ASN A 54 3.22 2.48 10.77
N ARG A 55 2.01 1.97 10.92
CA ARG A 55 0.78 2.68 10.56
C ARG A 55 0.46 3.53 11.79
N VAL A 56 1.13 4.67 11.96
CA VAL A 56 0.72 5.59 13.04
C VAL A 56 -0.71 5.95 12.70
N ALA A 57 -1.67 5.38 13.42
CA ALA A 57 -3.07 5.74 13.35
C ALA A 57 -3.22 7.13 13.97
N GLY A 58 -2.61 8.13 13.34
CA GLY A 58 -2.79 9.53 13.64
C GLY A 58 -4.06 9.99 12.95
N ARG A 59 -5.23 9.55 13.45
CA ARG A 59 -6.40 10.41 13.37
C ARG A 59 -6.64 10.97 14.78
N VAL A 60 -6.43 12.29 14.87
CA VAL A 60 -6.80 13.26 15.90
C VAL A 60 -5.76 13.59 17.00
N ALA A 61 -5.03 14.70 16.77
CA ALA A 61 -4.83 15.85 17.67
C ALA A 61 -3.99 16.87 16.86
N ALA A 62 -4.40 18.11 16.57
CA ALA A 62 -5.32 19.06 17.19
C ALA A 62 -6.04 19.90 16.13
#